data_AF-A0A4P7F4G8-F1
#
_entry.id   AF-A0A4P7F4G8-F1
#
_cell.length_a   1.000
_cell.length_b   1.000
_cell.length_c   1.000
_cell.angle_alpha   90.00
_cell.angle_beta   90.00
_cell.angle_gamma   90.00
#
_symmetry.space_group_name_H-M   'P 1'
#
loop_
_entity.id
_entity.type
_entity.pdbx_description
1 polymer ?
#
loop_
_entity_poly.entity_id
_entity_poly.type
_entity_poly.pdbx_seq_one_letter_code
_entity_poly.pdbx_strand_id
1 'polypeptide(L)' 'MAWAMKMRRRYSTFERATFIRRRARSLAVTGQFSDWRAIEAHLQIRDNLIEASEELDDSLLREELDASCHQAQQVRSKL' A
#
# COMPACT_ATOMS: atom_id res chain seq x y z
N MET A 1 38.64 11.34 -19.87
CA MET A 1 37.23 11.61 -20.18
C MET A 1 36.35 10.73 -19.31
N ALA A 2 36.02 11.17 -18.09
CA ALA A 2 35.23 10.39 -17.13
C ALA A 2 33.85 11.03 -16.93
N TRP A 3 32.99 10.95 -17.95
CA TRP A 3 31.64 11.53 -17.96
C TRP A 3 30.52 10.48 -17.82
N ALA A 4 30.77 9.39 -17.09
CA ALA A 4 29.79 8.32 -16.98
C ALA A 4 29.73 7.73 -15.57
N MET A 5 29.33 8.49 -14.55
CA MET A 5 29.01 7.87 -13.26
C MET A 5 28.13 8.67 -12.28
N LYS A 6 27.06 9.33 -12.75
CA LYS A 6 26.09 9.94 -11.80
C LYS A 6 24.63 9.90 -12.26
N MET A 7 24.17 8.75 -12.76
CA MET A 7 22.74 8.44 -12.89
C MET A 7 22.41 7.08 -12.25
N ARG A 8 22.81 6.88 -10.99
CA ARG A 8 22.32 5.76 -10.18
C ARG A 8 21.45 6.32 -9.06
N ARG A 9 20.23 5.79 -8.94
CA ARG A 9 19.27 5.93 -7.81
C ARG A 9 18.39 7.18 -7.77
N ARG A 10 17.55 7.37 -8.79
CA ARG A 10 16.25 8.06 -8.62
C ARG A 10 15.03 7.23 -9.05
N TYR A 11 15.24 6.00 -9.52
CA TYR A 11 14.18 5.07 -9.96
C TYR A 11 13.66 4.14 -8.84
N SER A 12 14.33 4.07 -7.69
CA SER A 12 14.06 3.07 -6.65
C SER A 12 12.88 3.40 -5.73
N THR A 13 12.53 4.67 -5.56
CA THR A 13 11.52 5.10 -4.57
C THR A 13 10.11 5.12 -5.15
N PHE A 14 9.95 5.63 -6.37
CA PHE A 14 8.64 5.72 -7.04
C PHE A 14 8.03 4.34 -7.36
N GLU A 15 8.83 3.40 -7.85
CA GLU A 15 8.36 2.03 -8.13
C GLU A 15 7.92 1.32 -6.84
N ARG A 16 8.62 1.60 -5.74
CA ARG A 16 8.36 1.03 -4.43
C ARG A 16 7.12 1.61 -3.77
N ALA A 17 6.96 2.93 -3.82
CA ALA A 17 5.72 3.64 -3.48
C ALA A 17 4.51 3.05 -4.22
N THR A 18 4.64 2.92 -5.54
CA THR A 18 3.58 2.39 -6.40
C THR A 18 3.26 0.93 -6.04
N PHE A 19 4.29 0.12 -5.74
CA PHE A 19 4.11 -1.26 -5.29
C PHE A 19 3.33 -1.33 -3.97
N ILE A 20 3.69 -0.53 -2.97
CA ILE A 20 3.01 -0.47 -1.67
C ILE A 20 1.54 -0.11 -1.84
N ARG A 21 1.24 0.93 -2.62
CA ARG A 21 -0.16 1.36 -2.87
C ARG A 21 -0.97 0.29 -3.60
N ARG A 22 -0.38 -0.38 -4.59
CA ARG A 22 -1.03 -1.50 -5.30
C ARG A 22 -1.30 -2.67 -4.35
N ARG A 23 -0.31 -3.02 -3.52
CA ARG A 23 -0.43 -4.08 -2.53
C ARG A 23 -1.52 -3.76 -1.50
N ALA A 24 -1.56 -2.53 -0.99
CA ALA A 24 -2.60 -2.07 -0.06
C ALA A 24 -4.00 -2.24 -0.66
N ARG A 25 -4.21 -1.80 -1.90
CA ARG A 25 -5.50 -1.99 -2.61
C ARG A 25 -5.85 -3.46 -2.79
N SER A 26 -4.88 -4.30 -3.17
CA SER A 26 -5.12 -5.75 -3.28
C SER A 26 -5.51 -6.38 -1.95
N LEU A 27 -4.94 -5.92 -0.83
CA LEU A 27 -5.32 -6.38 0.51
C LEU A 27 -6.72 -5.91 0.91
N ALA A 28 -7.08 -4.67 0.59
CA ALA A 28 -8.39 -4.11 0.92
C ALA A 28 -9.55 -4.90 0.31
N VAL A 29 -9.40 -5.38 -0.93
CA VAL A 29 -10.45 -6.16 -1.62
C VAL A 29 -10.59 -7.60 -1.14
N THR A 30 -9.68 -8.10 -0.28
CA THR A 30 -9.77 -9.49 0.23
C THR A 30 -10.88 -9.68 1.26
N GLY A 31 -11.36 -8.60 1.89
CA GLY A 31 -12.30 -8.67 3.01
C GLY A 31 -11.72 -9.28 4.27
N GLN A 32 -10.38 -9.35 4.39
CA GLN A 32 -9.68 -9.79 5.61
C GLN A 32 -9.46 -8.63 6.58
N PHE A 33 -9.41 -7.40 6.09
CA PHE A 33 -9.12 -6.20 6.85
C PHE A 33 -10.38 -5.34 7.00
N SER A 34 -10.49 -4.61 8.11
CA SER A 34 -11.60 -3.70 8.41
C SER A 34 -11.35 -2.27 7.96
N ASP A 35 -10.09 -1.84 7.95
CA ASP A 35 -9.69 -0.46 7.66
C ASP A 35 -8.27 -0.40 7.07
N TRP A 36 -7.87 0.79 6.62
CA TRP A 36 -6.54 1.06 6.07
C TRP A 36 -5.43 0.88 7.11
N ARG A 37 -5.70 1.12 8.39
CA ARG A 37 -4.71 0.98 9.48
C ARG A 37 -4.29 -0.48 9.66
N ALA A 38 -5.25 -1.40 9.59
CA ALA A 38 -4.98 -2.83 9.63
C ALA A 38 -4.14 -3.28 8.42
N ILE A 39 -4.37 -2.68 7.25
CA ILE A 39 -3.55 -2.90 6.05
C ILE A 39 -2.13 -2.36 6.25
N GLU A 40 -1.98 -1.13 6.73
CA GLU A 40 -0.68 -0.52 7.02
C GLU A 40 0.13 -1.41 7.98
N ALA A 41 -0.47 -1.82 9.11
CA ALA A 41 0.18 -2.69 10.07
C ALA A 41 0.58 -4.03 9.45
N HIS A 42 -0.25 -4.61 8.58
CA HIS A 42 0.10 -5.82 7.85
C HIS A 42 1.30 -5.60 6.93
N LEU A 43 1.32 -4.51 6.15
CA LEU A 43 2.43 -4.19 5.24
C LEU A 43 3.74 -3.99 6.00
N GLN A 44 3.71 -3.31 7.15
CA GLN A 44 4.89 -3.07 7.96
C GLN A 44 5.41 -4.36 8.63
N ILE A 45 4.52 -5.14 9.24
CA ILE A 45 4.90 -6.29 10.07
C ILE A 45 5.13 -7.55 9.23
N ARG A 46 4.22 -7.85 8.29
CA ARG A 46 4.26 -9.08 7.50
C ARG A 46 5.10 -8.95 6.24
N ASP A 47 4.93 -7.84 5.51
CA ASP A 47 5.64 -7.62 4.24
C ASP A 47 6.97 -6.85 4.45
N ASN A 48 7.29 -6.44 5.69
CA ASN A 48 8.49 -5.69 6.06
C ASN A 48 8.67 -4.37 5.26
N LEU A 49 7.55 -3.68 5.00
CA LEU A 49 7.47 -2.41 4.28
C LEU A 49 7.25 -1.28 5.28
N ILE A 50 8.31 -0.88 5.98
CA ILE A 50 8.25 0.13 7.07
C ILE A 50 7.73 1.47 6.55
N GLU A 51 8.14 1.83 5.33
CA GLU A 51 7.73 3.02 4.59
C GLU A 51 6.23 3.05 4.19
N ALA A 52 5.46 1.99 4.47
CA ALA A 52 4.03 1.98 4.19
C ALA A 52 3.29 3.12 4.87
N SER A 53 3.76 3.60 6.03
CA SER A 53 3.14 4.72 6.73
C SER A 53 3.20 6.02 5.92
N GLU A 54 4.38 6.31 5.36
CA GLU A 54 4.59 7.48 4.52
C GLU A 54 3.84 7.35 3.19
N GLU A 55 3.86 6.16 2.60
CA GLU A 55 3.22 5.93 1.30
C GLU A 55 1.70 5.86 1.32
N LEU A 56 1.13 5.61 2.51
CA LEU A 56 -0.31 5.61 2.77
C LEU A 56 -0.77 6.87 3.53
N ASP A 57 0.05 7.92 3.64
CA ASP A 57 -0.33 9.15 4.34
C ASP A 57 -1.29 10.08 3.57
N ASP A 58 -1.76 9.63 2.40
CA ASP A 58 -2.73 10.34 1.59
C ASP A 58 -4.16 10.08 2.11
N SER A 59 -4.90 11.15 2.46
CA SER A 59 -6.25 11.05 3.01
C SER A 59 -7.25 10.41 2.04
N LEU A 60 -7.15 10.71 0.74
CA LEU A 60 -8.04 10.14 -0.28
C LEU A 60 -7.75 8.65 -0.47
N LEU A 61 -6.47 8.27 -0.44
CA LEU A 61 -6.09 6.86 -0.51
C LEU A 61 -6.59 6.08 0.71
N ARG A 62 -6.51 6.66 1.90
CA ARG A 62 -7.03 6.04 3.14
C ARG A 62 -8.54 5.81 3.05
N GLU A 63 -9.30 6.81 2.60
CA GLU A 63 -10.74 6.68 2.36
C GLU A 63 -11.06 5.61 1.30
N GLU A 64 -10.29 5.56 0.22
CA GLU A 64 -10.42 4.53 -0.84
C GLU A 64 -10.21 3.11 -0.27
N LEU A 65 -9.19 2.93 0.56
CA LEU A 65 -8.88 1.65 1.20
C LEU A 65 -9.96 1.24 2.21
N ASP A 66 -10.45 2.16 3.04
CA ASP A 66 -11.54 1.90 3.98
C ASP A 66 -12.83 1.50 3.26
N ALA A 67 -13.21 2.24 2.22
CA ALA A 67 -14.37 1.92 1.40
C ALA A 67 -14.25 0.52 0.78
N SER A 68 -13.06 0.18 0.28
CA SER A 68 -12.76 -1.13 -0.31
C SER A 68 -12.84 -2.26 0.72
N CYS A 69 -12.28 -2.05 1.92
CA CYS A 69 -12.37 -3.00 3.04
C CYS A 69 -13.82 -3.27 3.42
N HIS A 70 -14.62 -2.22 3.63
CA HIS A 70 -16.02 -2.35 4.01
C HIS A 70 -16.84 -3.07 2.93
N GLN A 71 -16.64 -2.73 1.66
CA GLN A 71 -17.31 -3.40 0.55
C GLN A 71 -16.95 -4.90 0.52
N ALA A 72 -15.67 -5.23 0.64
CA ALA A 72 -15.22 -6.63 0.59
C ALA A 72 -15.72 -7.44 1.79
N GLN A 73 -15.77 -6.84 2.99
CA GLN A 73 -16.34 -7.47 4.17
C GLN A 73 -17.83 -7.76 4.02
N GLN A 74 -18.61 -6.83 3.46
CA GLN A 74 -20.04 -7.04 3.20
C GLN A 74 -20.30 -8.16 2.19
N VAL A 75 -19.44 -8.31 1.18
CA VAL A 75 -19.53 -9.42 0.22
C VAL A 75 -19.22 -10.74 0.93
N ARG A 76 -18.14 -10.77 1.74
CA ARG A 76 -17.72 -11.96 2.47
C ARG A 76 -18.72 -12.42 3.52
N SER A 77 -19.42 -11.50 4.20
CA SER A 77 -20.44 -11.84 5.20
C SER A 77 -21.73 -12.41 4.61
N LYS A 78 -21.92 -12.32 3.29
CA LYS A 78 -23.09 -12.84 2.57
C LYS A 78 -22.87 -14.26 2.00
N LEU A 79 -21.64 -14.77 2.08
CA LEU A 79 -21.24 -16.12 1.71
C LEU A 79 -21.27 -17.03 2.94
#